data_AF-A0AAD9ZX37-F1
#
_entry.id   AF-A0AAD9ZX37-F1
#
_cell.length_a   1.000
_cell.length_b   1.000
_cell.length_c   1.000
_cell.angle_alpha   90.00
_cell.angle_beta   90.00
_cell.angle_gamma   90.00
#
_symmetry.space_group_name_H-M   'P 1'
#
loop_
_entity.id
_entity.type
_entity.pdbx_description
1 polymer ?
#
loop_
_entity_poly.entity_id
_entity_poly.type
_entity_poly.pdbx_seq_one_letter_code
_entity_poly.pdbx_strand_id
1 'polypeptide(L)'
;MGMNLCCRTLKAIGRSVPLQAKFFMNSIMVDIWAGCTVDILNLVKLLQFRLNTKVKYGDEAVDPAHLLFSASEPQVQYYLLLGLVYAVMTPLILPFVIFIFLCSYLVYRHQVINFYDKQYESGAVFWPTVHRHIIYNVFISEVLLMVILSVRGEKLTPLLIPLLCLTFGFLNYSNNKFQSAFFVYSIEAAMVKDVIQQQPTQLPLDLNELLQDAYMHPCFKGG
;
A
#
# COMPACT_ATOMS: atom_id res chain seq x y z
N MET A 1 -34.08 14.69 22.48
CA MET A 1 -34.58 14.24 21.15
C MET A 1 -33.48 13.65 20.25
N GLY A 2 -32.22 14.12 20.30
CA GLY A 2 -31.12 13.61 19.44
C GLY A 2 -30.62 12.18 19.72
N MET A 3 -30.74 11.68 20.96
CA MET A 3 -30.24 10.35 21.34
C MET A 3 -31.03 9.19 20.68
N ASN A 4 -32.33 9.39 20.42
CA ASN A 4 -33.16 8.41 19.70
C ASN A 4 -32.85 8.36 18.21
N LEU A 5 -32.39 9.47 17.62
CA LEU A 5 -32.04 9.53 16.20
C LEU A 5 -30.70 8.81 15.95
N CYS A 6 -29.70 9.05 16.79
CA CYS A 6 -28.39 8.40 16.72
C CYS A 6 -28.49 6.87 16.91
N CYS A 7 -29.27 6.41 17.88
CA CYS A 7 -29.50 4.97 18.07
C CYS A 7 -30.21 4.35 16.86
N ARG A 8 -31.14 5.08 16.23
CA ARG A 8 -31.87 4.60 15.04
C ARG A 8 -31.00 4.54 13.79
N THR A 9 -30.10 5.51 13.58
CA THR A 9 -29.14 5.50 12.47
C THR A 9 -28.10 4.40 12.64
N LEU A 10 -27.54 4.22 13.84
CA LEU A 10 -26.62 3.11 14.15
C LEU A 10 -27.27 1.74 13.91
N LYS A 11 -28.55 1.60 14.26
CA LYS A 11 -29.33 0.37 14.01
C LYS A 11 -29.57 0.10 12.52
N ALA A 12 -29.75 1.16 11.73
CA ALA A 12 -29.88 1.05 10.27
C ALA A 12 -28.55 0.65 9.62
N ILE A 13 -27.44 1.24 10.06
CA ILE A 13 -26.08 0.92 9.58
C ILE A 13 -25.72 -0.54 9.93
N GLY A 14 -25.87 -0.94 11.20
CA GLY A 14 -25.51 -2.28 11.65
C GLY A 14 -26.30 -3.41 10.97
N ARG A 15 -27.52 -3.12 10.46
CA ARG A 15 -28.31 -4.08 9.67
C ARG A 15 -27.92 -4.09 8.20
N SER A 16 -27.67 -2.93 7.60
CA SER A 16 -27.41 -2.81 6.15
C SER A 16 -26.02 -3.28 5.73
N VAL A 17 -25.00 -3.11 6.59
CA VAL A 17 -23.61 -3.49 6.28
C VAL A 17 -23.45 -4.98 5.93
N PRO A 18 -23.96 -5.94 6.73
CA PRO A 18 -23.88 -7.36 6.36
C PRO A 18 -24.72 -7.72 5.12
N LEU A 19 -25.83 -7.02 4.89
CA LEU A 19 -26.70 -7.23 3.71
C LEU A 19 -25.98 -6.89 2.40
N GLN A 20 -25.02 -5.95 2.44
CA GLN A 20 -24.21 -5.57 1.28
C GLN A 20 -22.98 -6.48 1.07
N ALA A 21 -22.66 -7.39 1.99
CA ALA A 21 -21.46 -8.25 1.89
C ALA A 21 -21.41 -9.07 0.59
N LYS A 22 -22.57 -9.55 0.11
CA LYS A 22 -22.66 -10.30 -1.15
C LYS A 22 -22.29 -9.46 -2.37
N PHE A 23 -22.66 -8.18 -2.37
CA PHE A 23 -22.28 -7.25 -3.43
C PHE A 23 -20.77 -7.07 -3.46
N PHE A 24 -20.15 -6.78 -2.31
CA PHE A 24 -18.70 -6.61 -2.22
C PHE A 24 -17.94 -7.90 -2.58
N MET A 25 -18.43 -9.06 -2.15
CA MET A 25 -17.83 -10.35 -2.53
C MET A 25 -17.83 -10.56 -4.05
N ASN A 26 -18.96 -10.29 -4.71
CA ASN A 26 -19.05 -10.40 -6.18
C ASN A 26 -18.15 -9.38 -6.89
N SER A 27 -18.09 -8.14 -6.40
CA SER A 27 -17.20 -7.11 -6.97
C SER A 27 -15.74 -7.50 -6.83
N ILE A 28 -15.30 -7.93 -5.65
CA ILE A 28 -13.93 -8.43 -5.43
C ILE A 28 -13.64 -9.61 -6.37
N MET A 29 -14.60 -10.54 -6.54
CA MET A 29 -14.42 -11.64 -7.48
C MET A 29 -14.25 -11.12 -8.91
N VAL A 30 -15.07 -10.20 -9.40
CA VAL A 30 -14.88 -9.64 -10.75
C VAL A 30 -13.54 -8.94 -10.89
N ASP A 31 -13.15 -8.14 -9.89
CA ASP A 31 -11.89 -7.40 -9.87
C ASP A 31 -10.67 -8.32 -9.86
N ILE A 32 -10.74 -9.47 -9.17
CA ILE A 32 -9.69 -10.49 -9.19
C ILE A 32 -9.47 -11.01 -10.61
N TRP A 33 -10.52 -11.47 -11.27
CA TRP A 33 -10.38 -12.14 -12.57
C TRP A 33 -10.01 -11.13 -13.67
N ALA A 34 -10.66 -9.96 -13.67
CA ALA A 34 -10.36 -8.90 -14.61
C ALA A 34 -8.98 -8.28 -14.36
N GLY A 35 -8.67 -7.92 -13.11
CA GLY A 35 -7.41 -7.31 -12.70
C GLY A 35 -6.21 -8.21 -12.98
N CYS A 36 -6.25 -9.48 -12.54
CA CYS A 36 -5.16 -10.42 -12.81
C CYS A 36 -4.90 -10.58 -14.31
N THR A 37 -5.96 -10.66 -15.13
CA THR A 37 -5.82 -10.80 -16.58
C THR A 37 -5.18 -9.56 -17.21
N VAL A 38 -5.66 -8.37 -16.84
CA VAL A 38 -5.15 -7.10 -17.37
C VAL A 38 -3.69 -6.87 -16.94
N ASP A 39 -3.35 -7.17 -15.69
CA ASP A 39 -2.02 -6.94 -15.14
C ASP A 39 -0.99 -7.96 -15.66
N ILE A 40 -1.37 -9.23 -15.85
CA ILE A 40 -0.48 -10.26 -16.45
C ILE A 40 -0.17 -9.90 -17.90
N LEU A 41 -1.18 -9.52 -18.68
CA LEU A 41 -0.99 -9.13 -20.08
C LEU A 41 -0.26 -7.78 -20.20
N ASN A 42 -0.22 -7.01 -19.11
CA ASN A 42 0.26 -5.63 -19.10
C ASN A 42 -0.37 -4.82 -20.25
N LEU A 43 -1.70 -4.93 -20.37
CA LEU A 43 -2.45 -4.56 -21.57
C LEU A 43 -2.18 -3.11 -22.00
N VAL A 44 -2.03 -2.21 -21.03
CA VAL A 44 -1.72 -0.80 -21.23
C VAL A 44 -0.41 -0.62 -22.00
N LYS A 45 0.65 -1.35 -21.62
CA LYS A 45 1.97 -1.24 -22.26
C LYS A 45 1.97 -1.86 -23.65
N LEU A 46 1.28 -2.98 -23.85
CA LEU A 46 1.12 -3.56 -25.19
C LEU A 46 0.41 -2.58 -26.15
N LEU A 47 -0.58 -1.85 -25.62
CA LEU A 47 -1.34 -0.87 -26.38
C LEU A 47 -0.50 0.38 -26.67
N GLN A 48 0.25 0.89 -25.69
CA GLN A 48 1.21 1.98 -25.87
C GLN A 48 2.32 1.62 -26.87
N PHE A 49 2.93 0.44 -26.73
CA PHE A 49 3.98 -0.02 -27.64
C PHE A 49 3.48 -0.08 -29.09
N ARG A 50 2.27 -0.65 -29.32
CA ARG A 50 1.66 -0.71 -30.65
C ARG A 50 1.33 0.67 -31.23
N LEU A 51 0.95 1.64 -30.39
CA LEU A 51 0.67 3.00 -30.83
C LEU A 51 1.98 3.77 -31.11
N ASN A 52 2.96 3.65 -30.23
CA ASN A 52 4.25 4.33 -30.32
C ASN A 52 5.08 3.83 -31.51
N THR A 53 5.06 2.53 -31.83
CA THR A 53 5.74 2.00 -33.03
C THR A 53 5.18 2.54 -34.36
N LYS A 54 4.00 3.17 -34.36
CA LYS A 54 3.48 3.85 -35.56
C LYS A 54 4.08 5.25 -35.75
N VAL A 55 4.70 5.83 -34.72
CA VAL A 55 5.14 7.23 -34.69
C VAL A 55 6.65 7.35 -34.44
N LYS A 56 7.22 6.49 -33.59
CA LYS A 56 8.62 6.48 -33.17
C LYS A 56 9.28 5.15 -33.56
N TYR A 57 10.56 5.22 -33.94
CA TYR A 57 11.39 4.07 -34.27
C TYR A 57 12.62 4.03 -33.35
N GLY A 58 13.04 2.84 -32.94
CA GLY A 58 14.20 2.64 -32.05
C GLY A 58 13.85 2.62 -30.56
N ASP A 59 14.85 2.84 -29.70
CA ASP A 59 14.71 2.75 -28.23
C ASP A 59 13.72 3.78 -27.65
N GLU A 60 13.44 4.88 -28.37
CA GLU A 60 12.43 5.89 -27.99
C GLU A 60 10.97 5.40 -28.09
N ALA A 61 10.74 4.23 -28.69
CA ALA A 61 9.41 3.62 -28.76
C ALA A 61 9.07 2.82 -27.49
N VAL A 62 10.08 2.48 -26.68
CA VAL A 62 9.94 1.70 -25.44
C VAL A 62 10.07 2.64 -24.25
N ASP A 63 8.97 3.29 -23.88
CA ASP A 63 8.94 4.08 -22.65
C ASP A 63 9.03 3.13 -21.43
N PRO A 64 10.05 3.26 -20.56
CA PRO A 64 10.19 2.42 -19.39
C PRO A 64 9.02 2.70 -18.45
N ALA A 65 8.33 1.63 -18.08
CA ALA A 65 7.20 1.76 -17.19
C ALA A 65 7.66 2.02 -15.77
N HIS A 66 7.03 2.99 -15.14
CA HIS A 66 7.23 3.32 -13.73
C HIS A 66 6.13 2.69 -12.88
N LEU A 67 6.49 2.28 -11.67
CA LEU A 67 5.53 1.82 -10.69
C LEU A 67 4.72 3.02 -10.18
N LEU A 68 3.43 3.08 -10.50
CA LEU A 68 2.52 4.12 -10.03
C LEU A 68 2.10 3.86 -8.57
N PHE A 69 3.01 4.12 -7.64
CA PHE A 69 2.77 3.92 -6.20
C PHE A 69 1.49 4.64 -5.72
N SER A 70 1.23 5.85 -6.24
CA SER A 70 0.05 6.65 -5.88
C SER A 70 -1.29 6.01 -6.25
N ALA A 71 -1.33 5.11 -7.25
CA ALA A 71 -2.56 4.46 -7.68
C ALA A 71 -2.71 3.07 -7.05
N SER A 72 -1.61 2.31 -6.93
CA SER A 72 -1.64 0.96 -6.38
C SER A 72 -1.79 0.92 -4.86
N GLU A 73 -1.23 1.88 -4.13
CA GLU A 73 -1.25 1.88 -2.66
C GLU A 73 -2.67 1.96 -2.07
N PRO A 74 -3.56 2.87 -2.53
CA PRO A 74 -4.94 2.93 -2.05
C PRO A 74 -5.75 1.67 -2.38
N GLN A 75 -5.50 1.04 -3.52
CA GLN A 75 -6.22 -0.18 -3.93
C GLN A 75 -5.94 -1.34 -2.98
N VAL A 76 -4.66 -1.55 -2.65
CA VAL A 76 -4.25 -2.59 -1.69
C VAL A 76 -4.85 -2.33 -0.31
N GLN A 77 -4.87 -1.07 0.14
CA GLN A 77 -5.48 -0.68 1.41
C GLN A 77 -7.01 -0.90 1.43
N TYR A 78 -7.68 -0.66 0.31
CA TYR A 78 -9.11 -0.92 0.17
C TYR A 78 -9.44 -2.41 0.34
N TYR A 79 -8.71 -3.30 -0.33
CA TYR A 79 -8.90 -4.76 -0.17
C TYR A 79 -8.59 -5.23 1.25
N LEU A 80 -7.56 -4.65 1.88
CA LEU A 80 -7.24 -4.95 3.28
C LEU A 80 -8.37 -4.53 4.23
N LEU A 81 -8.92 -3.32 4.04
CA LEU A 81 -10.04 -2.82 4.84
C LEU A 81 -11.27 -3.72 4.69
N LEU A 82 -11.63 -4.08 3.45
CA LEU A 82 -12.72 -5.01 3.18
C LEU A 82 -12.50 -6.37 3.85
N GLY A 83 -11.28 -6.92 3.75
CA GLY A 83 -10.90 -8.16 4.40
C GLY A 83 -11.10 -8.09 5.92
N LEU A 84 -10.60 -7.05 6.57
CA LEU A 84 -10.74 -6.86 8.02
C LEU A 84 -12.20 -6.69 8.45
N VAL A 85 -12.96 -5.84 7.76
CA VAL A 85 -14.37 -5.56 8.06
C VAL A 85 -15.24 -6.81 7.92
N TYR A 86 -15.08 -7.56 6.83
CA TYR A 86 -15.93 -8.69 6.53
C TYR A 86 -15.42 -10.03 7.10
N ALA A 87 -14.16 -10.12 7.55
CA ALA A 87 -13.63 -11.32 8.20
C ALA A 87 -14.51 -11.80 9.37
N VAL A 88 -15.03 -10.87 10.17
CA VAL A 88 -15.89 -11.19 11.31
C VAL A 88 -17.35 -11.45 10.92
N MET A 89 -17.82 -10.84 9.83
CA MET A 89 -19.21 -10.97 9.37
C MET A 89 -19.45 -12.23 8.55
N THR A 90 -18.52 -12.51 7.64
CA THR A 90 -18.67 -13.51 6.58
C THR A 90 -17.29 -14.09 6.29
N PRO A 91 -16.81 -15.03 7.11
CA PRO A 91 -15.43 -15.54 7.04
C PRO A 91 -15.10 -16.17 5.68
N LEU A 92 -16.12 -16.53 4.90
CA LEU A 92 -15.99 -17.05 3.55
C LEU A 92 -15.36 -16.04 2.56
N ILE A 93 -15.32 -14.74 2.88
CA ILE A 93 -14.63 -13.74 2.03
C ILE A 93 -13.10 -13.79 2.17
N LEU A 94 -12.60 -14.24 3.32
CA LEU A 94 -11.18 -14.28 3.65
C LEU A 94 -10.34 -15.06 2.62
N PRO A 95 -10.73 -16.28 2.17
CA PRO A 95 -9.98 -16.99 1.15
C PRO A 95 -9.89 -16.23 -0.18
N PHE A 96 -10.95 -15.49 -0.58
CA PHE A 96 -10.92 -14.67 -1.79
C PHE A 96 -9.97 -13.48 -1.64
N VAL A 97 -9.94 -12.84 -0.46
CA VAL A 97 -9.02 -11.74 -0.18
C VAL A 97 -7.56 -12.25 -0.14
N ILE A 98 -7.31 -13.42 0.46
CA ILE A 98 -5.97 -14.03 0.42
C ILE A 98 -5.56 -14.36 -1.01
N PHE A 99 -6.50 -14.87 -1.82
CA PHE A 99 -6.26 -15.17 -3.21
C PHE A 99 -5.88 -13.92 -4.02
N ILE A 100 -6.56 -12.78 -3.82
CA ILE A 100 -6.16 -11.53 -4.51
C ILE A 100 -4.76 -11.10 -4.10
N PHE A 101 -4.42 -11.17 -2.81
CA PHE A 101 -3.07 -10.82 -2.36
C PHE A 101 -2.00 -11.73 -2.94
N LEU A 102 -2.29 -13.03 -3.07
CA LEU A 102 -1.37 -14.00 -3.68
C LEU A 102 -1.16 -13.72 -5.17
N CYS A 103 -2.24 -13.52 -5.92
CA CYS A 103 -2.16 -13.17 -7.33
C CYS A 103 -1.42 -11.84 -7.54
N SER A 104 -1.79 -10.79 -6.80
CA SER A 104 -1.10 -9.50 -6.85
C SER A 104 0.37 -9.63 -6.51
N TYR A 105 0.74 -10.43 -5.50
CA TYR A 105 2.15 -10.68 -5.17
C TYR A 105 2.91 -11.31 -6.34
N LEU A 106 2.36 -12.34 -6.98
CA LEU A 106 3.00 -13.02 -8.11
C LEU A 106 3.16 -12.07 -9.31
N VAL A 107 2.11 -11.32 -9.63
CA VAL A 107 2.09 -10.40 -10.77
C VAL A 107 3.04 -9.23 -10.53
N TYR A 108 2.95 -8.54 -9.39
CA TYR A 108 3.86 -7.44 -9.10
C TYR A 108 5.32 -7.91 -9.01
N ARG A 109 5.59 -9.09 -8.43
CA ARG A 109 6.94 -9.66 -8.42
C ARG A 109 7.48 -9.87 -9.83
N HIS A 110 6.68 -10.44 -10.73
CA HIS A 110 7.08 -10.64 -12.12
C HIS A 110 7.31 -9.30 -12.83
N GLN A 111 6.41 -8.34 -12.64
CA GLN A 111 6.51 -7.03 -13.29
C GLN A 111 7.71 -6.22 -12.78
N VAL A 112 8.03 -6.28 -11.48
CA VAL A 112 9.18 -5.57 -10.89
C VAL A 112 10.51 -6.09 -11.40
N ILE A 113 10.61 -7.39 -11.70
CA ILE A 113 11.84 -7.99 -12.22
C ILE A 113 12.01 -7.71 -13.72
N ASN A 114 10.92 -7.78 -14.50
CA ASN A 114 11.01 -7.81 -15.96
C ASN A 114 10.71 -6.48 -16.66
N PHE A 115 9.92 -5.60 -16.06
CA PHE A 115 9.33 -4.47 -16.79
C PHE A 115 9.41 -3.11 -16.10
N TYR A 116 9.48 -3.06 -14.77
CA TYR A 116 9.50 -1.78 -14.07
C TYR A 116 10.93 -1.27 -13.95
N ASP A 117 11.14 -0.04 -14.38
CA ASP A 117 12.34 0.71 -14.08
C ASP A 117 12.09 1.63 -12.88
N LYS A 118 13.06 1.69 -11.96
CA LYS A 118 12.93 2.49 -10.75
C LYS A 118 13.37 3.92 -11.06
N GLN A 119 12.42 4.82 -11.26
CA GLN A 119 12.73 6.24 -11.47
C GLN A 119 13.34 6.93 -10.24
N TYR A 120 12.99 6.47 -9.04
CA TYR A 120 13.48 7.03 -7.79
C TYR A 120 13.65 5.93 -6.74
N GLU A 121 14.68 6.07 -5.91
CA GLU A 121 14.91 5.21 -4.75
C GLU A 121 14.61 5.98 -3.47
N SER A 122 13.47 5.67 -2.84
CA SER A 122 13.01 6.36 -1.63
C SER A 122 13.47 5.72 -0.33
N GLY A 123 14.22 4.61 -0.36
CA GLY A 123 14.69 3.91 0.84
C GLY A 123 13.56 3.40 1.76
N ALA A 124 12.36 3.15 1.22
CA ALA A 124 11.18 2.73 1.97
C ALA A 124 10.67 3.75 3.03
N VAL A 125 10.98 5.04 2.87
CA VAL A 125 10.51 6.12 3.76
C VAL A 125 8.97 6.22 3.83
N PHE A 126 8.24 5.65 2.87
CA PHE A 126 6.77 5.59 2.86
C PHE A 126 6.18 4.57 3.86
N TRP A 127 6.97 3.66 4.41
CA TRP A 127 6.48 2.56 5.25
C TRP A 127 5.73 3.00 6.52
N PRO A 128 6.20 4.01 7.30
CA PRO A 128 5.46 4.51 8.46
C PRO A 128 4.04 5.00 8.10
N THR A 129 3.90 5.61 6.92
CA THR A 129 2.60 6.08 6.42
C THR A 129 1.67 4.90 6.12
N VAL A 130 2.16 3.89 5.40
CA VAL A 130 1.41 2.66 5.09
C VAL A 130 1.01 1.93 6.37
N HIS A 131 1.93 1.78 7.32
CA HIS A 131 1.65 1.18 8.64
C HIS A 131 0.53 1.92 9.36
N ARG A 132 0.57 3.26 9.37
CA ARG A 132 -0.50 4.07 9.98
C ARG A 132 -1.85 3.83 9.34
N HIS A 133 -1.92 3.75 8.00
CA HIS A 133 -3.17 3.42 7.29
C HIS A 133 -3.68 2.01 7.62
N ILE A 134 -2.79 1.01 7.76
CA ILE A 134 -3.16 -0.34 8.19
C ILE A 134 -3.80 -0.31 9.58
N ILE A 135 -3.20 0.40 10.54
CA ILE A 135 -3.76 0.52 11.89
C ILE A 135 -5.10 1.26 11.89
N TYR A 136 -5.27 2.29 11.05
CA TYR A 136 -6.58 2.93 10.87
C TYR A 136 -7.63 1.98 10.29
N ASN A 137 -7.27 1.11 9.34
CA ASN A 137 -8.19 0.09 8.83
C ASN A 137 -8.61 -0.91 9.91
N VAL A 138 -7.68 -1.32 10.78
CA VAL A 138 -7.99 -2.17 11.95
C VAL A 138 -8.94 -1.43 12.89
N PHE A 139 -8.64 -0.19 13.25
CA PHE A 139 -9.49 0.63 14.12
C PHE A 139 -10.91 0.79 13.56
N ILE A 140 -11.05 1.06 12.25
CA ILE A 140 -12.36 1.14 11.58
C ILE A 140 -13.10 -0.19 11.69
N SER A 141 -12.41 -1.32 11.50
CA SER A 141 -13.03 -2.65 11.62
C SER A 141 -13.52 -2.96 13.03
N GLU A 142 -12.78 -2.52 14.06
CA GLU A 142 -13.15 -2.69 15.48
C GLU A 142 -14.36 -1.83 15.86
N VAL A 143 -14.39 -0.56 15.41
CA VAL A 143 -15.54 0.34 15.61
C VAL A 143 -16.78 -0.24 14.93
N LEU A 144 -16.65 -0.72 13.69
CA LEU A 144 -17.76 -1.32 12.97
C LEU A 144 -18.27 -2.59 13.66
N LEU A 145 -17.36 -3.44 14.14
CA LEU A 145 -17.71 -4.62 14.92
C LEU A 145 -18.50 -4.26 16.19
N MET A 146 -18.06 -3.21 16.91
CA MET A 146 -18.79 -2.69 18.08
C MET A 146 -20.21 -2.24 17.71
N VAL A 147 -20.40 -1.56 16.57
CA VAL A 147 -21.73 -1.14 16.09
C VAL A 147 -22.63 -2.35 15.82
N ILE A 148 -22.15 -3.38 15.12
CA ILE A 148 -22.98 -4.58 14.85
C ILE A 148 -23.33 -5.32 16.13
N LEU A 149 -22.39 -5.53 17.05
CA LEU A 149 -22.64 -6.26 18.31
C LEU A 149 -23.61 -5.50 19.21
N SER A 150 -23.51 -4.18 19.25
CA SER A 150 -24.45 -3.32 19.99
C SER A 150 -25.87 -3.44 19.44
N VAL A 151 -26.04 -3.56 18.12
CA VAL A 151 -27.35 -3.74 17.48
C VAL A 151 -27.94 -5.13 17.76
N ARG A 152 -27.08 -6.16 17.88
CA ARG A 152 -27.50 -7.53 18.22
C ARG A 152 -27.77 -7.72 19.72
N GLY A 153 -27.37 -6.77 20.57
CA GLY A 153 -27.59 -6.86 22.02
C GLY A 153 -26.65 -7.85 22.72
N GLU A 154 -25.49 -8.13 22.11
CA GLU A 154 -24.53 -9.10 22.62
C GLU A 154 -23.80 -8.56 23.87
N LYS A 155 -23.67 -9.40 24.90
CA LYS A 155 -22.98 -9.06 26.16
C LYS A 155 -21.47 -8.83 26.00
N LEU A 156 -20.91 -9.15 24.82
CA LEU A 156 -19.49 -9.02 24.48
C LEU A 156 -19.08 -7.59 24.10
N THR A 157 -20.04 -6.67 23.90
CA THR A 157 -19.80 -5.27 23.54
C THR A 157 -18.77 -4.53 24.44
N PRO A 158 -18.80 -4.61 25.78
CA PRO A 158 -17.83 -3.91 26.63
C PRO A 158 -16.39 -4.43 26.48
N LEU A 159 -16.18 -5.65 25.96
CA LEU A 159 -14.84 -6.20 25.72
C LEU A 159 -14.12 -5.50 24.54
N LEU A 160 -14.85 -4.83 23.65
CA LEU A 160 -14.25 -4.12 22.51
C LEU A 160 -13.66 -2.75 22.88
N ILE A 161 -14.10 -2.15 23.99
CA ILE A 161 -13.58 -0.86 24.45
C ILE A 161 -12.07 -0.94 24.78
N PRO A 162 -11.59 -1.91 25.58
CA PRO A 162 -10.16 -2.03 25.83
C PRO A 162 -9.37 -2.38 24.57
N LEU A 163 -9.97 -3.09 23.61
CA LEU A 163 -9.33 -3.43 22.33
C LEU A 163 -9.03 -2.17 21.50
N LEU A 164 -10.01 -1.26 21.37
CA LEU A 164 -9.83 0.04 20.70
C LEU A 164 -8.76 0.91 21.36
N CYS A 165 -8.72 0.92 22.71
CA CYS A 165 -7.69 1.63 23.45
C CYS A 165 -6.30 1.02 23.20
N LEU A 166 -6.21 -0.31 23.13
CA LEU A 166 -4.97 -1.02 22.86
C LEU A 166 -4.46 -0.74 21.44
N THR A 167 -5.31 -0.77 20.42
CA THR A 167 -4.90 -0.45 19.03
C THR A 167 -4.42 0.98 18.89
N PHE A 168 -5.08 1.94 19.54
CA PHE A 168 -4.62 3.33 19.58
C PHE A 168 -3.29 3.48 20.35
N GLY A 169 -3.15 2.81 21.50
CA GLY A 169 -1.91 2.79 22.26
C GLY A 169 -0.74 2.18 21.48
N PHE A 170 -1.00 1.11 20.74
CA PHE A 170 -0.03 0.46 19.86
C PHE A 170 0.45 1.39 18.73
N LEU A 171 -0.45 2.17 18.13
CA LEU A 171 -0.07 3.16 17.12
C LEU A 171 0.94 4.17 17.68
N ASN A 172 0.66 4.73 18.86
CA ASN A 172 1.55 5.70 19.50
C ASN A 172 2.89 5.06 19.90
N TYR A 173 2.86 3.85 20.45
CA TYR A 173 4.08 3.12 20.78
C TYR A 173 4.95 2.85 19.54
N SER A 174 4.34 2.36 18.47
CA SER A 174 5.05 2.04 17.22
C SER A 174 5.64 3.29 16.58
N ASN A 175 4.89 4.39 16.55
CA ASN A 175 5.38 5.65 15.99
C ASN A 175 6.55 6.18 16.82
N ASN A 176 6.42 6.25 18.14
CA ASN A 176 7.50 6.77 19.00
C ASN A 176 8.78 5.93 18.91
N LYS A 177 8.66 4.61 18.75
CA LYS A 177 9.81 3.69 18.74
C LYS A 177 10.47 3.55 17.38
N PHE A 178 9.69 3.37 16.32
CA PHE A 178 10.21 2.94 15.01
C PHE A 178 10.24 4.05 13.96
N GLN A 179 9.44 5.11 14.10
CA GLN A 179 9.36 6.16 13.09
C GLN A 179 10.71 6.85 12.88
N SER A 180 11.48 7.07 13.95
CA SER A 180 12.80 7.71 13.88
C SER A 180 13.76 6.98 12.92
N ALA A 181 13.71 5.65 12.88
CA ALA A 181 14.59 4.84 12.03
C ALA A 181 14.36 5.08 10.52
N PHE A 182 13.19 5.58 10.11
CA PHE A 182 12.87 5.83 8.70
C PHE A 182 13.22 7.25 8.26
N PHE A 183 13.22 8.23 9.18
CA PHE A 183 13.48 9.64 8.85
C PHE A 183 14.87 10.12 9.25
N VAL A 184 15.51 9.45 10.22
CA VAL A 184 16.82 9.82 10.73
C VAL A 184 17.81 8.70 10.43
N TYR A 185 18.79 9.02 9.59
CA TYR A 185 19.89 8.10 9.29
C TYR A 185 20.91 8.13 10.44
N SER A 186 21.31 6.96 10.94
CA SER A 186 22.24 6.89 12.07
C SER A 186 23.66 7.27 11.65
N ILE A 187 24.34 8.08 12.47
CA ILE A 187 25.73 8.50 12.22
C ILE A 187 26.66 7.28 12.22
N GLU A 188 26.38 6.29 13.07
CA GLU A 188 27.13 5.02 13.08
C GLU A 188 27.05 4.30 11.73
N ALA A 189 25.86 4.17 11.14
CA ALA A 189 25.70 3.54 9.83
C ALA A 189 26.28 4.40 8.70
N ALA A 190 26.38 5.72 8.88
CA ALA A 190 27.09 6.60 7.94
C ALA A 190 28.59 6.32 8.00
N MET A 191 29.19 6.37 9.20
CA MET A 191 30.63 6.12 9.37
C MET A 191 31.04 4.72 8.91
N VAL A 192 30.25 3.69 9.20
CA VAL A 192 30.55 2.33 8.73
C VAL A 192 30.59 2.27 7.20
N LYS A 193 29.63 2.92 6.52
CA LYS A 193 29.65 2.99 5.05
C LYS A 193 30.84 3.79 4.53
N ASP A 194 31.17 4.92 5.15
CA ASP A 194 32.31 5.75 4.76
C ASP A 194 33.64 4.99 4.89
N VAL A 195 33.83 4.25 5.99
CA VAL A 195 35.02 3.42 6.22
C VAL A 195 35.11 2.29 5.20
N ILE A 196 33.99 1.64 4.86
CA ILE A 196 33.96 0.60 3.83
C ILE A 196 34.31 1.18 2.45
N GLN A 197 33.79 2.37 2.13
CA GLN A 197 34.07 3.04 0.85
C GLN A 197 35.54 3.48 0.73
N GLN A 198 36.21 3.77 1.83
CA GLN A 198 37.65 4.10 1.87
C GLN A 198 38.57 2.87 1.76
N GLN A 199 38.05 1.65 1.81
CA GLN A 199 38.88 0.46 1.68
C GLN A 199 39.46 0.32 0.27
N PRO A 200 40.73 -0.11 0.12
CA PRO A 200 41.41 -0.23 -1.17
C PRO A 200 40.80 -1.27 -2.12
N THR A 201 39.85 -2.07 -1.63
CA THR A 201 39.08 -3.05 -2.42
C THR A 201 38.01 -2.38 -3.30
N GLN A 202 37.61 -1.14 -2.99
CA GLN A 202 36.63 -0.35 -3.76
C GLN A 202 37.34 0.54 -4.78
N LEU A 203 36.69 0.82 -5.93
CA LEU A 203 37.21 1.73 -6.96
C LEU A 203 37.51 3.11 -6.35
N PRO A 204 38.68 3.73 -6.62
CA PRO A 204 38.95 5.10 -6.18
C PRO A 204 37.94 6.05 -6.82
N LEU A 205 37.09 6.64 -5.98
CA LEU A 205 35.99 7.52 -6.41
C LEU A 205 36.36 8.97 -6.08
N ASP A 206 36.56 9.82 -7.08
CA ASP A 206 36.70 11.26 -6.86
C ASP A 206 35.30 11.90 -6.70
N LEU A 207 34.96 12.26 -5.46
CA LEU A 207 33.66 12.85 -5.16
C LEU A 207 33.50 14.24 -5.78
N ASN A 208 34.57 15.00 -5.97
CA ASN A 208 34.47 16.36 -6.50
C ASN A 208 34.00 16.32 -7.96
N GLU A 209 34.58 15.44 -8.76
CA GLU A 209 34.18 15.24 -10.16
C GLU A 209 32.74 14.71 -10.26
N LEU A 210 32.35 13.75 -9.42
CA LEU A 210 30.99 13.19 -9.42
C LEU A 210 29.92 14.24 -9.04
N LEU A 211 30.20 15.07 -8.03
CA LEU A 211 29.21 16.00 -7.46
C LEU A 211 29.09 17.30 -8.24
N GLN A 212 30.12 17.69 -8.99
CA GLN A 212 30.15 18.96 -9.73
C GLN A 212 28.98 19.08 -10.73
N ASP A 213 28.64 18.00 -11.44
CA ASP A 213 27.58 18.00 -12.46
C ASP A 213 26.29 17.27 -12.04
N ALA A 214 26.26 16.66 -10.85
CA ALA A 214 25.15 15.81 -10.40
C ALA A 214 23.80 16.54 -10.41
N TYR A 215 23.75 17.74 -9.80
CA TYR A 215 22.52 18.52 -9.59
C TYR A 215 22.28 19.62 -10.64
N MET A 216 23.04 19.63 -11.73
CA MET A 216 22.80 20.55 -12.84
C MET A 216 21.44 20.27 -13.50
N HIS A 217 20.72 21.33 -13.88
CA HIS A 217 19.42 21.19 -14.55
C HIS A 217 19.60 20.40 -15.86
N PRO A 218 18.70 19.46 -16.21
CA PRO A 218 18.88 18.60 -17.39
C PRO A 218 19.13 19.37 -18.70
N CYS A 219 18.55 20.57 -18.85
CA CYS A 219 18.76 21.42 -20.02
C CYS A 219 20.22 21.88 -20.23
N PHE A 220 21.07 21.85 -19.19
CA PHE A 220 22.47 22.28 -19.28
C PHE A 220 23.45 21.10 -19.43
N LYS A 221 22.99 19.84 -19.44
CA LYS A 221 23.85 18.64 -19.49
C LYS A 221 24.30 18.21 -20.90
N GLY A 222 24.15 19.05 -21.93
CA GLY A 222 24.39 18.66 -23.33
C GLY A 222 24.84 19.80 -24.25
N GLY A 223 25.60 20.75 -23.72
CA GLY A 223 26.28 21.80 -24.49
C GLY A 223 27.71 21.41 -24.85
#